data_AF-A0A0D1JHP6-F1
#
_entry.id   AF-A0A0D1JHP6-F1
#
_cell.length_a   1.000
_cell.length_b   1.000
_cell.length_c   1.000
_cell.angle_alpha   90.00
_cell.angle_beta   90.00
_cell.angle_gamma   90.00
#
_symmetry.space_group_name_H-M   'P 1'
#
loop_
_entity.id
_entity.type
_entity.pdbx_description
1 polymer ?
#
loop_
_entity_poly.entity_id
_entity_poly.type
_entity_poly.pdbx_seq_one_letter_code
_entity_poly.pdbx_strand_id
1 'polypeptide(L)'
;MASAFNSADIAAKKQELGYPADTSNLAYIQASHKLEDVIAAFNSFAGKNYVASFEPTGLLFMGLTPLNQFNGNDQFVALTEIGAIAHRDEAVFNGHEISDAETLVLDSLSGEHTEHQLYTSLSMADWVAADVANVNAIIDGYNQVD
;
A
#
# COMPACT_ATOMS: atom_id res chain seq x y z
N MET A 1 -12.50 -15.59 9.07
CA MET A 1 -11.68 -15.03 7.98
C MET A 1 -10.74 -14.03 8.60
N ALA A 2 -9.45 -14.09 8.27
CA ALA A 2 -8.44 -13.17 8.80
C ALA A 2 -8.72 -11.73 8.34
N SER A 3 -8.57 -10.78 9.26
CA SER A 3 -8.91 -9.36 9.07
C SER A 3 -7.65 -8.50 9.02
N ALA A 4 -7.61 -7.54 8.10
CA ALA A 4 -6.55 -6.55 8.05
C ALA A 4 -6.59 -5.51 9.18
N PHE A 5 -7.61 -5.56 10.06
CA PHE A 5 -7.67 -4.68 11.23
C PHE A 5 -6.71 -5.11 12.35
N ASN A 6 -6.19 -6.34 12.32
CA ASN A 6 -5.30 -6.86 13.35
C ASN A 6 -3.94 -7.25 12.77
N SER A 7 -2.86 -6.67 13.29
CA SER A 7 -1.50 -6.97 12.85
C SER A 7 -1.14 -8.46 12.97
N ALA A 8 -1.72 -9.21 13.91
CA ALA A 8 -1.49 -10.65 14.01
C ALA A 8 -2.03 -11.43 12.81
N ASP A 9 -3.19 -11.02 12.29
CA ASP A 9 -3.80 -11.62 11.09
C ASP A 9 -2.98 -11.23 9.83
N ILE A 10 -2.46 -10.00 9.79
CA ILE A 10 -1.55 -9.56 8.72
C ILE A 10 -0.24 -10.36 8.75
N ALA A 11 0.37 -10.52 9.93
CA ALA A 11 1.58 -11.30 10.12
C ALA A 11 1.40 -12.75 9.66
N ALA A 12 0.28 -13.38 10.02
CA ALA A 12 -0.06 -14.73 9.57
C ALA A 12 -0.23 -14.79 8.04
N LYS A 13 -0.87 -13.79 7.43
CA LYS A 13 -1.02 -13.70 5.97
C LYS A 13 0.33 -13.53 5.27
N LYS A 14 1.24 -12.71 5.80
CA LYS A 14 2.61 -12.59 5.27
C LYS A 14 3.35 -13.92 5.32
N GLN A 15 3.25 -14.65 6.44
CA GLN A 15 3.86 -15.97 6.57
C GLN A 15 3.28 -17.00 5.58
N GLU A 16 1.96 -16.99 5.36
CA GLU A 16 1.28 -17.81 4.34
C GLU A 16 1.85 -17.55 2.94
N LEU A 17 2.15 -16.28 2.64
CA LEU A 17 2.73 -15.84 1.37
C LEU A 17 4.26 -16.03 1.29
N GLY A 18 4.91 -16.51 2.35
CA GLY A 18 6.36 -16.75 2.39
C GLY A 18 7.21 -15.53 2.77
N TYR A 19 6.60 -14.48 3.33
CA TYR A 19 7.28 -13.27 3.78
C TYR A 19 7.47 -13.23 5.31
N PRO A 20 8.41 -12.42 5.83
CA PRO A 20 8.57 -12.25 7.27
C PRO A 20 7.29 -11.78 7.96
N ALA A 21 7.06 -12.26 9.18
CA ALA A 21 5.90 -11.88 10.01
C ALA A 21 5.95 -10.43 10.55
N ASP A 22 6.98 -9.67 10.19
CA ASP A 22 7.14 -8.28 10.62
C ASP A 22 6.00 -7.43 10.07
N THR A 23 5.44 -6.59 10.93
CA THR A 23 4.29 -5.73 10.64
C THR A 23 4.58 -4.26 10.89
N SER A 24 5.84 -3.90 11.14
CA SER A 24 6.22 -2.49 11.39
C SER A 24 6.27 -1.62 10.12
N ASN A 25 6.25 -2.24 8.93
CA ASN A 25 6.42 -1.57 7.64
C ASN A 25 5.15 -1.69 6.78
N LEU A 26 3.98 -1.50 7.38
CA LEU A 26 2.69 -1.68 6.73
C LEU A 26 2.00 -0.35 6.47
N ALA A 27 1.39 -0.23 5.29
CA ALA A 27 0.49 0.84 4.95
C ALA A 27 -0.89 0.28 4.58
N TYR A 28 -1.94 0.96 5.03
CA TYR A 28 -3.27 0.74 4.49
C TYR A 28 -3.47 1.66 3.29
N ILE A 29 -3.72 1.08 2.12
CA ILE A 29 -3.90 1.87 0.90
C ILE A 29 -5.24 1.58 0.22
N GLN A 30 -5.82 2.63 -0.34
CA GLN A 30 -6.96 2.55 -1.23
C GLN A 30 -6.54 3.02 -2.62
N ALA A 31 -6.73 2.15 -3.61
CA ALA A 31 -6.40 2.50 -4.98
C ALA A 31 -7.40 3.50 -5.58
N SER A 32 -6.87 4.51 -6.28
CA SER A 32 -7.66 5.58 -6.88
C SER A 32 -8.64 5.07 -7.95
N HIS A 33 -9.79 5.73 -8.07
CA HIS A 33 -10.78 5.45 -9.12
C HIS A 33 -10.38 5.97 -10.51
N LYS A 34 -9.33 6.79 -10.64
CA LYS A 34 -8.85 7.32 -11.94
C LYS A 34 -8.12 6.28 -12.82
N LEU A 35 -8.04 5.03 -12.37
CA LEU A 35 -7.45 3.89 -13.06
C LEU A 35 -8.33 3.45 -14.25
N GLU A 36 -8.41 4.26 -15.30
CA GLU A 36 -9.02 3.81 -16.57
C GLU A 36 -8.00 3.34 -17.62
N ASP A 37 -6.69 3.63 -17.52
CA ASP A 37 -5.76 3.26 -18.62
C ASP A 37 -4.30 2.94 -18.19
N VAL A 38 -4.04 1.84 -17.48
CA VAL A 38 -2.69 1.21 -17.45
C VAL A 38 -2.79 -0.32 -17.52
N ILE A 39 -2.18 -0.91 -18.56
CA ILE A 39 -2.34 -2.30 -19.00
C ILE A 39 -1.21 -3.21 -18.48
N ALA A 40 -1.63 -4.34 -17.87
CA ALA A 40 -0.94 -5.65 -17.82
C ALA A 40 0.15 -5.96 -16.75
N ALA A 41 0.03 -5.38 -15.56
CA ALA A 41 0.38 -6.03 -14.28
C ALA A 41 -0.43 -5.44 -13.12
N PHE A 42 -0.77 -4.15 -13.20
CA PHE A 42 -1.51 -3.37 -12.21
C PHE A 42 -3.04 -3.31 -12.47
N ASN A 43 -3.61 -4.29 -13.14
CA ASN A 43 -4.97 -4.20 -13.69
C ASN A 43 -6.10 -4.60 -12.70
N SER A 44 -5.77 -4.89 -11.43
CA SER A 44 -6.75 -5.40 -10.47
C SER A 44 -7.30 -4.36 -9.47
N PHE A 45 -6.82 -3.11 -9.47
CA PHE A 45 -6.85 -2.25 -8.28
C PHE A 45 -8.07 -1.31 -8.15
N ALA A 46 -8.92 -1.13 -9.18
CA ALA A 46 -10.01 -0.15 -9.12
C ALA A 46 -11.00 -0.41 -7.96
N GLY A 47 -11.09 0.53 -7.01
CA GLY A 47 -12.00 0.46 -5.87
C GLY A 47 -11.63 -0.58 -4.80
N LYS A 48 -10.38 -1.05 -4.78
CA LYS A 48 -9.91 -2.07 -3.84
C LYS A 48 -8.99 -1.49 -2.77
N ASN A 49 -9.09 -2.07 -1.58
CA ASN A 49 -8.25 -1.77 -0.44
C ASN A 49 -7.16 -2.83 -0.34
N TYR A 50 -5.98 -2.42 0.10
CA TYR A 50 -4.84 -3.31 0.31
C TYR A 50 -4.16 -2.98 1.63
N VAL A 51 -3.55 -3.98 2.23
CA VAL A 51 -2.40 -3.75 3.10
C VAL A 51 -1.15 -3.87 2.24
N ALA A 52 -0.41 -2.78 2.08
CA ALA A 52 0.89 -2.77 1.43
C ALA A 52 1.98 -3.00 2.48
N SER A 53 2.87 -3.96 2.23
CA SER A 53 4.03 -4.25 3.05
C SER A 53 5.29 -3.88 2.28
N PHE A 54 6.13 -3.05 2.90
CA PHE A 54 7.39 -2.58 2.31
C PHE A 54 8.48 -3.60 2.63
N GLU A 55 8.77 -4.46 1.66
CA GLU A 55 9.76 -5.52 1.79
C GLU A 55 11.12 -5.07 1.24
N PRO A 56 12.24 -5.66 1.71
CA PRO A 56 13.57 -5.32 1.19
C PRO A 56 13.74 -5.53 -0.32
N THR A 57 12.92 -6.40 -0.93
CA THR A 57 12.99 -6.78 -2.34
C THR A 57 11.88 -6.18 -3.20
N GLY A 58 10.97 -5.38 -2.63
CA GLY A 58 9.84 -4.83 -3.35
C GLY A 58 8.63 -4.53 -2.46
N LEU A 59 7.47 -4.36 -3.07
CA LEU A 59 6.22 -4.05 -2.39
C LEU A 59 5.26 -5.23 -2.49
N LEU A 60 4.79 -5.71 -1.34
CA LEU A 60 3.76 -6.74 -1.27
C LEU A 60 2.40 -6.10 -0.98
N PHE A 61 1.47 -6.20 -1.91
CA PHE A 61 0.09 -5.76 -1.78
C PHE A 61 -0.78 -6.97 -1.42
N MET A 62 -1.40 -6.95 -0.24
CA MET A 62 -2.33 -7.98 0.21
C MET A 62 -3.78 -7.50 0.03
N GLY A 63 -4.53 -8.17 -0.84
CA GLY A 63 -5.84 -7.72 -1.30
C GLY A 63 -6.95 -7.88 -0.27
N LEU A 64 -7.79 -6.86 -0.13
CA LEU A 64 -8.89 -6.84 0.84
C LEU A 64 -10.28 -6.81 0.18
N THR A 65 -11.26 -7.42 0.83
CA THR A 65 -12.69 -7.17 0.57
C THR A 65 -13.10 -5.79 1.10
N PRO A 66 -14.29 -5.27 0.74
CA PRO A 66 -14.84 -4.07 1.36
C PRO A 66 -15.02 -4.16 2.89
N LEU A 67 -15.03 -5.37 3.44
CA LEU A 67 -15.08 -5.63 4.89
C LEU A 67 -13.69 -5.83 5.51
N ASN A 68 -12.62 -5.45 4.80
CA ASN A 68 -11.22 -5.56 5.24
C ASN A 68 -10.76 -6.99 5.57
N GLN A 69 -11.34 -7.98 4.89
CA GLN A 69 -10.89 -9.37 4.97
C GLN A 69 -9.95 -9.68 3.81
N PHE A 70 -8.90 -10.47 4.04
CA PHE A 70 -8.02 -10.92 2.96
C PHE A 70 -8.80 -11.73 1.92
N ASN A 71 -8.63 -11.40 0.65
CA ASN A 71 -9.36 -12.01 -0.46
C ASN A 71 -8.47 -12.82 -1.40
N GLY A 72 -7.16 -12.87 -1.15
CA GLY A 72 -6.19 -13.61 -1.97
C GLY A 72 -5.78 -12.93 -3.28
N ASN A 73 -6.27 -11.72 -3.56
CA ASN A 73 -5.77 -10.89 -4.66
C ASN A 73 -4.46 -10.20 -4.23
N ASP A 74 -3.47 -11.02 -3.91
CA ASP A 74 -2.17 -10.58 -3.43
C ASP A 74 -1.24 -10.38 -4.64
N GLN A 75 -0.47 -9.30 -4.63
CA GLN A 75 0.43 -8.95 -5.71
C GLN A 75 1.77 -8.47 -5.15
N PHE A 76 2.86 -8.93 -5.75
CA PHE A 76 4.18 -8.44 -5.44
C PHE A 76 4.72 -7.65 -6.63
N VAL A 77 5.30 -6.49 -6.34
CA VAL A 77 6.01 -5.65 -7.32
C VAL A 77 7.47 -5.63 -6.91
N ALA A 78 8.35 -6.11 -7.77
CA ALA A 78 9.76 -6.18 -7.43
C ALA A 78 10.37 -4.77 -7.38
N LEU A 79 11.38 -4.58 -6.52
CA LEU A 79 12.15 -3.35 -6.43
C LEU A 79 12.69 -2.91 -7.80
N THR A 80 13.11 -3.87 -8.61
CA THR A 80 13.64 -3.66 -9.97
C THR A 80 12.59 -3.21 -10.99
N GLU A 81 11.32 -3.13 -10.62
CA GLU A 81 10.23 -2.65 -11.48
C GLU A 81 9.76 -1.25 -11.08
N ILE A 82 10.16 -0.79 -9.88
CA ILE A 82 9.78 0.51 -9.31
C ILE A 82 10.84 1.54 -9.71
N GLY A 83 10.40 2.59 -10.39
CA GLY A 83 11.24 3.73 -10.76
C GLY A 83 11.31 4.79 -9.66
N ALA A 84 10.18 5.09 -9.02
CA ALA A 84 10.13 5.98 -7.87
C ALA A 84 8.94 5.66 -6.95
N ILE A 85 9.08 6.02 -5.69
CA ILE A 85 7.99 5.99 -4.70
C ILE A 85 8.00 7.28 -3.91
N ALA A 86 6.85 7.94 -3.76
CA ALA A 86 6.78 9.19 -3.02
C ALA A 86 5.47 9.27 -2.23
N HIS A 87 5.48 10.03 -1.14
CA HIS A 87 4.26 10.43 -0.44
C HIS A 87 4.09 11.96 -0.54
N ARG A 88 2.84 12.43 -0.49
CA ARG A 88 2.49 13.85 -0.47
C ARG A 88 1.37 14.08 0.54
N ASP A 89 1.54 15.10 1.40
CA ASP A 89 0.56 15.51 2.41
C ASP A 89 -0.80 15.94 1.82
N GLU A 90 -0.86 16.24 0.53
CA GLU A 90 -2.12 16.52 -0.17
C GLU A 90 -2.89 15.23 -0.46
N ALA A 91 -3.73 14.78 0.49
CA ALA A 91 -4.73 13.76 0.21
C ALA A 91 -6.03 14.38 -0.32
N VAL A 92 -6.08 14.59 -1.63
CA VAL A 92 -7.32 14.92 -2.35
C VAL A 92 -7.84 13.65 -3.04
N PHE A 93 -8.88 13.04 -2.47
CA PHE A 93 -9.53 11.87 -3.07
C PHE A 93 -10.87 12.27 -3.68
N ASN A 94 -11.06 12.02 -4.98
CA ASN A 94 -12.27 12.40 -5.72
C ASN A 94 -12.68 13.88 -5.57
N GLY A 95 -11.71 14.79 -5.40
CA GLY A 95 -11.96 16.23 -5.24
C GLY A 95 -12.32 16.67 -3.81
N HIS A 96 -12.17 15.79 -2.83
CA HIS A 96 -12.34 16.10 -1.41
C HIS A 96 -11.01 16.01 -0.67
N GLU A 97 -10.71 17.02 0.15
CA GLU A 97 -9.62 16.94 1.12
C GLU A 97 -9.94 15.90 2.19
N ILE A 98 -8.99 15.02 2.45
CA ILE A 98 -9.05 13.97 3.46
C ILE A 98 -7.91 14.22 4.45
N SER A 99 -8.21 14.26 5.74
CA SER A 99 -7.23 14.58 6.79
C SER A 99 -6.53 13.36 7.40
N ASP A 100 -7.07 12.17 7.17
CA ASP A 100 -6.57 10.88 7.68
C ASP A 100 -5.82 10.08 6.61
N ALA A 101 -5.32 10.75 5.58
CA ALA A 101 -4.55 10.14 4.51
C ALA A 101 -3.52 11.10 3.89
N GLU A 102 -2.62 10.50 3.12
CA GLU A 102 -1.64 11.11 2.22
C GLU A 102 -1.81 10.48 0.83
N THR A 103 -1.20 11.08 -0.20
CA THR A 103 -1.12 10.47 -1.54
C THR A 103 0.18 9.69 -1.67
N LEU A 104 0.09 8.38 -1.85
CA LEU A 104 1.20 7.52 -2.26
C LEU A 104 1.29 7.49 -3.79
N VAL A 105 2.43 7.89 -4.31
CA VAL A 105 2.77 7.87 -5.73
C VAL A 105 3.73 6.71 -5.98
N LEU A 106 3.43 5.88 -6.98
CA LEU A 106 4.31 4.83 -7.47
C LEU A 106 4.54 5.04 -8.97
N ASP A 107 5.81 5.20 -9.34
CA ASP A 107 6.23 5.23 -10.73
C ASP A 107 6.95 3.92 -11.05
N SER A 108 6.61 3.27 -12.17
CA SER A 108 7.34 2.11 -12.66
C SER A 108 8.51 2.53 -13.54
N LEU A 109 9.53 1.68 -13.67
CA LEU A 109 10.65 1.93 -14.59
C LEU A 109 10.24 1.98 -16.07
N SER A 110 9.10 1.37 -16.42
CA SER A 110 8.51 1.46 -17.76
C SER A 110 7.75 2.76 -18.02
N GLY A 111 7.67 3.65 -17.01
CA GLY A 111 7.04 4.97 -17.12
C GLY A 111 5.55 5.00 -16.77
N GLU A 112 5.04 3.98 -16.09
CA GLU A 112 3.67 3.98 -15.56
C GLU A 112 3.62 4.77 -14.26
N HIS A 113 2.52 5.49 -14.02
CA HIS A 113 2.33 6.33 -12.84
C HIS A 113 1.02 5.95 -12.16
N THR A 114 1.07 5.66 -10.86
CA THR A 114 -0.13 5.39 -10.05
C THR A 114 -0.15 6.22 -8.78
N GLU A 115 -1.34 6.69 -8.42
CA GLU A 115 -1.60 7.39 -7.16
C GLU A 115 -2.60 6.58 -6.34
N HIS A 116 -2.25 6.36 -5.07
CA HIS A 116 -3.04 5.64 -4.09
C HIS A 116 -3.26 6.53 -2.88
N GLN A 117 -4.41 6.41 -2.23
CA GLN A 117 -4.61 7.00 -0.93
C GLN A 117 -3.93 6.14 0.13
N LEU A 118 -2.95 6.67 0.83
CA LEU A 118 -2.26 6.04 1.95
C LEU A 118 -2.87 6.58 3.23
N TYR A 119 -3.54 5.73 4.00
CA TYR A 119 -4.18 6.19 5.24
C TYR A 119 -3.12 6.38 6.32
N THR A 120 -3.19 7.52 7.01
CA THR A 120 -2.32 7.87 8.14
C THR A 120 -2.96 7.53 9.48
N SER A 121 -4.27 7.29 9.49
CA SER A 121 -4.99 6.74 10.65
C SER A 121 -6.24 5.98 10.22
N LEU A 122 -6.67 5.00 11.02
CA LEU A 122 -7.94 4.29 10.81
C LEU A 122 -8.50 3.81 12.15
N SER A 123 -9.75 4.16 12.46
CA SER A 123 -10.36 3.94 13.79
C SER A 123 -10.48 2.48 14.23
N MET A 124 -10.44 1.52 13.30
CA MET A 124 -10.51 0.09 13.58
C MET A 124 -9.15 -0.63 13.46
N ALA A 125 -8.09 0.11 13.15
CA ALA A 125 -6.76 -0.44 12.88
C ALA A 125 -5.67 0.49 13.39
N ASP A 126 -5.38 0.41 14.70
CA ASP A 126 -4.41 1.27 15.37
C ASP A 126 -3.00 1.17 14.77
N TRP A 127 -2.67 0.04 14.13
CA TRP A 127 -1.40 -0.17 13.45
C TRP A 127 -1.15 0.85 12.32
N VAL A 128 -2.21 1.34 11.66
CA VAL A 128 -2.09 2.33 10.57
C VAL A 128 -1.39 3.59 11.09
N ALA A 129 -1.82 4.10 12.25
CA ALA A 129 -1.22 5.28 12.86
C ALA A 129 0.14 4.98 13.51
N ALA A 130 0.36 3.74 13.97
CA ALA A 130 1.63 3.33 14.57
C ALA A 130 2.76 3.22 13.54
N ASP A 131 2.43 2.76 12.32
CA ASP A 131 3.42 2.40 11.31
C ASP A 131 3.67 3.52 10.28
N VAL A 132 2.76 4.50 10.15
CA VAL A 132 2.84 5.56 9.12
C VAL A 132 4.19 6.29 9.11
N ALA A 133 4.73 6.65 10.27
CA ALA A 133 5.99 7.37 10.36
C ALA A 133 7.17 6.54 9.84
N ASN A 134 7.12 5.23 10.07
CA ASN A 134 8.14 4.30 9.59
C ASN A 134 7.99 4.04 8.09
N VAL A 135 6.75 3.91 7.60
CA VAL A 135 6.45 3.84 6.16
C VAL A 135 6.99 5.06 5.43
N ASN A 136 6.71 6.28 5.92
CA ASN A 136 7.17 7.51 5.28
C ASN A 136 8.70 7.60 5.28
N ALA A 137 9.36 7.17 6.37
CA ALA A 137 10.82 7.08 6.41
C ALA A 137 11.40 6.07 5.38
N ILE A 138 10.72 4.95 5.14
CA ILE A 138 11.12 3.99 4.10
C ILE A 138 10.95 4.61 2.70
N ILE A 139 9.82 5.28 2.45
CA ILE A 139 9.55 5.96 1.17
C ILE A 139 10.63 7.03 0.91
N ASP A 140 10.92 7.86 1.90
CA ASP A 140 11.92 8.93 1.80
C ASP A 140 13.33 8.37 1.56
N GLY A 141 13.65 7.21 2.14
CA GLY A 141 14.92 6.52 1.95
C GLY A 141 15.06 5.84 0.57
N TYR A 142 13.94 5.49 -0.07
CA TYR A 142 13.93 4.78 -1.35
C TYR A 142 14.55 5.61 -2.49
N ASN A 143 14.22 6.91 -2.53
CA ASN A 143 14.70 7.80 -3.59
C ASN A 143 16.09 8.39 -3.32
N GLN A 144 16.75 8.05 -2.21
CA GLN A 144 18.08 8.56 -1.86
C GLN A 144 19.22 7.61 -2.26
N VAL A 145 18.91 6.51 -2.93
CA VAL A 145 19.90 5.54 -3.41
C VAL A 145 20.33 5.94 -4.82
N ASP A 146 21.21 6.95 -4.90
CA ASP A 146 22.03 7.28 -6.09
C ASP A 146 23.27 6.39 -6.18
#